data_AF-A0A9D4CB05-F1
#
_entry.id   AF-A0A9D4CB05-F1
#
_cell.length_a   1.000
_cell.length_b   1.000
_cell.length_c   1.000
_cell.angle_alpha   90.00
_cell.angle_beta   90.00
_cell.angle_gamma   90.00
#
_symmetry.space_group_name_H-M   'P 1'
#
loop_
_entity.id
_entity.type
_entity.pdbx_description
1 polymer ?
#
loop_
_entity_poly.entity_id
_entity_poly.type
_entity_poly.pdbx_seq_one_letter_code
_entity_poly.pdbx_strand_id
1 'polypeptide(L)' 'MSTLYKVTKLLAGGFTSTEVPVKNLQGDIVSTDIEKLSCWKEHFERVINSADPSTKAVIAPAEIPLYINT' A
#
# COMPACT_ATOMS: atom_id res chain seq x y z
N MET A 1 -9.30 9.30 -17.72
CA MET A 1 -9.52 10.73 -17.41
C MET A 1 -8.71 11.24 -16.20
N SER A 2 -7.52 10.69 -15.89
CA SER A 2 -6.73 11.12 -14.73
C SER A 2 -5.50 11.98 -15.07
N THR A 3 -5.06 11.98 -16.33
CA THR A 3 -3.80 12.60 -16.75
C THR A 3 -3.85 14.12 -16.68
N LEU A 4 -4.92 14.75 -17.19
CA LEU A 4 -5.09 16.21 -17.15
C LEU A 4 -5.16 16.74 -15.72
N TYR A 5 -5.96 16.10 -14.86
CA TYR A 5 -6.07 16.47 -13.44
C TYR A 5 -4.72 16.41 -12.73
N LYS A 6 -3.96 15.31 -12.93
CA LYS A 6 -2.61 15.14 -12.36
C LYS A 6 -1.64 16.20 -12.85
N VAL A 7 -1.61 16.49 -14.16
CA VAL A 7 -0.71 17.49 -14.77
C VAL A 7 -1.02 18.90 -14.24
N THR A 8 -2.29 19.30 -14.24
CA THR A 8 -2.70 20.64 -13.74
C THR A 8 -2.36 20.81 -12.26
N LYS A 9 -2.55 19.78 -11.44
CA LYS A 9 -2.22 19.80 -10.02
C LYS A 9 -0.71 19.87 -9.76
N LEU A 10 0.10 19.21 -10.58
CA LEU A 10 1.56 19.23 -10.52
C LEU A 10 2.13 20.60 -10.90
N LEU A 11 1.59 21.23 -11.95
CA LEU A 11 1.95 22.59 -12.36
C LEU A 11 1.52 23.65 -11.33
N ALA A 12 0.40 23.45 -10.65
CA ALA A 12 -0.10 24.35 -9.61
C ALA A 12 0.69 24.28 -8.28
N GLY A 13 1.79 23.50 -8.20
CA GLY A 13 2.70 23.46 -7.07
C GLY A 13 2.16 22.77 -5.80
N GLY A 14 0.95 22.21 -5.86
CA GLY A 14 0.28 21.57 -4.72
C GLY A 14 0.23 20.05 -4.76
N PHE A 15 0.93 19.40 -5.70
CA PHE A 15 0.88 17.95 -5.88
C PHE A 15 2.25 17.32 -5.69
N THR A 16 2.46 16.79 -4.49
CA THR A 16 3.46 15.76 -4.24
C THR A 16 2.82 14.41 -4.56
N SER A 17 3.41 13.64 -5.47
CA SER A 17 2.97 12.26 -5.70
C SER A 17 3.08 11.49 -4.39
N THR A 18 1.97 10.93 -3.90
CA THR A 18 1.93 10.01 -2.76
C THR A 18 2.41 8.61 -3.13
N GLU A 19 2.82 8.39 -4.38
CA GLU A 19 3.34 7.11 -4.83
C GLU A 19 4.68 6.83 -4.13
N VAL A 20 4.64 5.91 -3.16
CA VAL A 20 5.81 5.40 -2.47
C VAL A 20 6.58 4.49 -3.42
N PRO A 21 7.91 4.62 -3.53
CA PRO A 21 8.71 3.74 -4.38
C PRO A 21 8.56 2.29 -3.95
N VAL A 22 8.21 1.42 -4.90
CA VAL A 22 8.18 -0.03 -4.70
C VAL A 22 9.60 -0.57 -4.77
N LYS A 23 9.98 -1.42 -3.83
CA LYS A 23 11.28 -2.07 -3.81
C LYS A 23 11.17 -3.54 -4.21
N ASN A 24 12.14 -4.02 -4.98
CA ASN A 24 12.30 -5.44 -5.23
C ASN A 24 12.83 -6.16 -3.97
N LEU A 25 13.00 -7.47 -4.06
CA LEU A 25 13.51 -8.29 -2.95
C LEU A 25 14.96 -7.93 -2.55
N GLN A 26 15.75 -7.37 -3.46
CA GLN A 26 17.11 -6.88 -3.21
C GLN A 26 17.13 -5.47 -2.57
N GLY A 27 15.99 -4.80 -2.49
CA GLY A 27 15.86 -3.45 -1.94
C GLY A 27 16.01 -2.32 -2.97
N ASP A 28 16.18 -2.64 -4.25
CA ASP A 28 16.27 -1.67 -5.33
C ASP A 28 14.89 -1.13 -5.70
N ILE A 29 14.84 0.15 -6.07
CA ILE A 29 13.60 0.81 -6.46
C ILE A 29 13.21 0.38 -7.87
N VAL A 30 11.96 -0.04 -8.01
CA VAL A 30 11.37 -0.51 -9.25
C VAL A 30 10.60 0.64 -9.92
N SER A 31 11.03 0.98 -11.13
CA SER A 31 10.49 2.12 -11.88
C SER A 31 9.33 1.76 -12.80
N THR A 32 9.30 0.55 -13.38
CA THR A 32 8.27 0.19 -14.37
C THR A 32 7.05 -0.46 -13.73
N ASP A 33 5.87 -0.26 -14.33
CA ASP A 33 4.63 -0.82 -13.80
C ASP A 33 4.58 -2.35 -13.89
N ILE A 34 5.23 -2.95 -14.90
CA ILE A 34 5.31 -4.41 -15.07
C ILE A 34 6.11 -5.03 -13.92
N GLU A 35 7.27 -4.47 -13.61
CA GLU A 35 8.11 -4.96 -12.52
C GLU A 35 7.44 -4.73 -11.15
N LYS A 36 6.75 -3.60 -10.95
CA LYS A 36 5.94 -3.35 -9.75
C LYS A 36 4.88 -4.44 -9.57
N LEU A 37 4.17 -4.78 -10.64
CA LEU A 37 3.14 -5.82 -10.61
C LEU A 37 3.72 -7.18 -10.20
N SER A 38 4.90 -7.52 -10.72
CA SER A 38 5.61 -8.75 -10.32
C SER A 38 5.97 -8.74 -8.84
N CYS A 39 6.53 -7.63 -8.35
CA CYS A 39 6.87 -7.48 -6.93
C CYS A 39 5.64 -7.62 -6.03
N TRP A 40 4.51 -7.03 -6.42
CA TRP A 40 3.25 -7.17 -5.70
C TRP A 40 2.76 -8.61 -5.69
N LYS A 41 2.76 -9.29 -6.85
CA LYS A 41 2.34 -10.68 -6.96
C LYS A 41 3.14 -11.58 -6.01
N GLU A 42 4.46 -11.51 -6.06
CA GLU A 42 5.35 -12.29 -5.19
C GLU A 42 5.11 -11.97 -3.70
N HIS A 43 4.94 -10.70 -3.36
CA HIS A 43 4.65 -10.27 -2.00
C HIS A 43 3.33 -10.88 -1.50
N PHE A 44 2.27 -10.80 -2.29
CA PHE A 44 0.96 -11.35 -1.93
C PHE A 44 0.98 -12.87 -1.83
N GLU A 45 1.61 -13.57 -2.78
CA GLU A 45 1.76 -15.03 -2.71
C GLU A 45 2.48 -15.44 -1.42
N ARG A 46 3.55 -14.72 -1.02
CA ARG A 46 4.25 -15.01 0.23
C ARG A 46 3.39 -14.75 1.46
N VAL A 47 2.65 -13.64 1.50
CA VAL A 47 1.84 -13.24 2.66
C VAL A 47 0.62 -14.16 2.82
N ILE A 48 -0.10 -14.44 1.74
CA ILE A 48 -1.33 -15.23 1.78
C ILE A 48 -1.03 -16.70 2.08
N ASN A 49 0.07 -17.24 1.54
CA ASN A 49 0.46 -18.63 1.79
C ASN A 49 1.35 -18.79 3.03
N SER A 50 1.61 -17.72 3.79
CA SER A 50 2.35 -17.84 5.04
C SER A 50 1.53 -18.62 6.06
N ALA A 51 2.20 -19.49 6.82
CA ALA A 51 1.56 -20.19 7.92
C ALA A 51 1.03 -19.19 8.95
N ASP A 52 -0.07 -19.56 9.62
CA ASP A 52 -0.62 -18.71 10.68
C ASP A 52 0.47 -18.36 11.70
N PRO A 53 0.57 -17.08 12.10
CA PRO A 53 1.55 -16.67 13.07
C PRO A 53 1.33 -17.42 14.39
N SER A 54 2.40 -18.01 14.94
CA SER A 54 2.35 -18.73 16.21
C SER A 54 1.89 -17.83 17.37
N THR A 55 2.16 -16.52 17.26
CA THR A 55 1.72 -15.53 18.23
C THR A 55 0.36 -14.96 17.84
N LYS A 56 -0.64 -15.14 18.71
CA LYS A 56 -1.93 -14.46 18.56
C LYS A 56 -1.77 -12.98 18.82
N ALA A 57 -2.39 -12.15 17.98
CA ALA A 57 -2.47 -10.72 18.23
C ALA A 57 -3.25 -10.46 19.52
N VAL A 58 -2.66 -9.69 20.45
CA VAL A 58 -3.37 -9.18 21.61
C VAL A 58 -4.13 -7.94 21.17
N ILE A 59 -5.44 -8.10 20.95
CA ILE A 59 -6.31 -6.99 20.55
C ILE A 59 -6.81 -6.34 21.84
N ALA A 60 -6.36 -5.11 22.09
CA ALA A 60 -6.86 -4.32 23.22
C ALA A 60 -8.32 -3.89 22.94
N PRO A 61 -9.17 -3.84 23.97
CA PRO A 61 -10.49 -3.22 23.85
C PRO A 61 -10.38 -1.78 23.36
N ALA A 62 -11.36 -1.32 22.59
CA ALA A 62 -11.43 0.08 22.20
C ALA A 62 -11.59 0.97 23.45
N GLU A 63 -10.86 2.07 23.52
CA GLU A 63 -10.92 3.03 24.64
C GLU A 63 -12.30 3.70 24.75
N ILE A 64 -13.01 3.82 23.63
CA ILE A 64 -14.33 4.42 23.53
C ILE A 64 -15.34 3.45 22.90
N PRO A 65 -16.60 3.44 23.38
CA PRO A 65 -17.65 2.66 22.76
C PRO A 65 -17.96 3.20 21.37
N LEU A 66 -17.88 2.33 20.36
CA LEU A 66 -18.29 2.64 18.99
C LEU A 66 -19.82 2.52 18.90
N TYR A 67 -20.50 3.65 18.68
CA TYR A 67 -21.93 3.67 18.43
C TYR A 67 -22.21 3.28 16.96
N ILE A 68 -22.72 2.07 16.76
CA ILE A 68 -23.26 1.64 15.47
C ILE A 68 -24.69 2.18 15.35
N ASN A 69 -24.88 3.17 14.47
CA ASN A 69 -26.22 3.63 14.09
C ASN A 69 -26.97 2.44 13.48
N THR A 70 -27.92 1.89 14.25
CA THR A 70 -28.85 0.86 13.78
C THR A 70 -30.06 1.53 13.15
#